data_AF-A0A7C0YQ32-F1
#
_entry.id   AF-A0A7C0YQ32-F1
#
_cell.length_a   1.000
_cell.length_b   1.000
_cell.length_c   1.000
_cell.angle_alpha   90.00
_cell.angle_beta   90.00
_cell.angle_gamma   90.00
#
_symmetry.space_group_name_H-M   'P 1'
#
loop_
_entity.id
_entity.type
_entity.pdbx_description
1 polymer ?
#
loop_
_entity_poly.entity_id
_entity_poly.type
_entity_poly.pdbx_seq_one_letter_code
_entity_poly.pdbx_strand_id
1 'polypeptide(L)'
;MQGGNFVVKRSALQKIGGYNSEFDFYGEDSDLARRLYPIGDVKFTFCLPIYASGRRVAAEGALVTGLRYGVNYFWTIFLKKPFTKNYTDVRLAGLNGRNRGIKEEKPKY
;
A
#
# COMPACT_ATOMS: atom_id res chain seq x y z
N MET A 1 -3.95 5.65 -5.08
CA MET A 1 -3.33 6.17 -3.84
C MET A 1 -4.40 6.18 -2.76
N GLN A 2 -4.55 5.13 -1.96
CA GLN A 2 -5.62 5.11 -0.94
C GLN A 2 -5.29 4.36 0.38
N GLY A 3 -4.06 3.86 0.55
CA GLY A 3 -3.63 3.16 1.78
C GLY A 3 -2.57 3.88 2.63
N GLY A 4 -2.03 4.99 2.14
CA GLY A 4 -0.89 5.67 2.81
C GLY A 4 -1.24 6.49 4.04
N ASN A 5 -2.53 6.66 4.37
CA ASN A 5 -2.99 7.46 5.50
C ASN A 5 -4.21 6.83 6.16
N PHE A 6 -4.00 6.16 7.28
CA PHE A 6 -5.06 5.63 8.12
C PHE A 6 -4.59 5.55 9.56
N VAL A 7 -5.56 5.44 10.47
CA VAL A 7 -5.30 5.19 11.89
C VAL A 7 -6.12 3.98 12.29
N VAL A 8 -5.49 3.01 12.94
CA VAL A 8 -6.13 1.79 13.44
C VAL A 8 -5.83 1.62 14.93
N LYS A 9 -6.84 1.22 15.70
CA LYS A 9 -6.64 0.86 17.11
C LYS A 9 -5.73 -0.38 17.19
N ARG A 10 -4.70 -0.33 18.04
CA ARG A 10 -3.80 -1.48 18.29
C ARG A 10 -4.56 -2.77 18.60
N SER A 11 -5.59 -2.69 19.44
CA SER A 11 -6.40 -3.85 19.83
C SER A 11 -7.17 -4.46 18.64
N ALA A 12 -7.64 -3.65 17.70
CA ALA A 12 -8.29 -4.14 16.49
C ALA A 12 -7.29 -4.82 15.54
N LEU A 13 -6.09 -4.23 15.38
CA LEU A 13 -5.01 -4.82 14.59
C LEU A 13 -4.54 -6.17 15.16
N GLN A 14 -4.45 -6.28 16.49
CA GLN A 14 -4.13 -7.55 17.15
C GLN A 14 -5.23 -8.60 16.98
N LYS A 15 -6.51 -8.21 17.05
CA LYS A 15 -7.64 -9.11 16.84
C LYS A 15 -7.68 -9.71 15.43
N ILE A 16 -7.30 -8.94 14.41
CA ILE A 16 -7.18 -9.51 13.06
C ILE A 16 -5.93 -10.36 12.88
N GLY A 17 -4.96 -10.34 13.80
CA GLY A 17 -3.68 -11.07 13.64
C GLY A 17 -2.61 -10.29 12.87
N GLY A 18 -2.70 -8.95 12.84
CA GLY A 18 -1.73 -8.09 12.16
C GLY A 18 -1.95 -7.96 10.65
N TYR A 19 -0.89 -7.52 9.96
CA TYR A 19 -0.87 -7.38 8.51
C TYR A 19 -0.71 -8.73 7.82
N ASN A 20 -1.25 -8.85 6.60
CA ASN A 20 -1.00 -10.01 5.75
C ASN A 20 0.30 -9.82 4.96
N SER A 21 1.29 -10.67 5.21
CA SER A 21 2.59 -10.64 4.52
C SER A 21 2.54 -11.15 3.07
N GLU A 22 1.40 -11.67 2.60
CA GLU A 22 1.22 -12.00 1.18
C GLU A 22 1.11 -10.74 0.29
N PHE A 23 0.83 -9.58 0.88
CA PHE A 23 0.71 -8.31 0.17
C PHE A 23 1.99 -7.48 0.32
N ASP A 24 2.75 -7.34 -0.77
CA ASP A 24 3.98 -6.55 -0.76
C ASP A 24 3.73 -5.03 -0.86
N PHE A 25 2.69 -4.59 -1.61
CA PHE A 25 2.46 -3.15 -1.83
C PHE A 25 1.09 -2.74 -2.37
N TYR A 26 0.39 -3.59 -3.14
CA TYR A 26 -0.90 -3.22 -3.74
C TYR A 26 -2.05 -3.99 -3.09
N GLY A 27 -3.00 -3.28 -2.50
CA GLY A 27 -4.23 -3.86 -1.93
C GLY A 27 -4.09 -4.30 -0.47
N GLU A 28 -2.94 -4.07 0.15
CA GLU A 28 -2.69 -4.29 1.56
C GLU A 28 -3.68 -3.53 2.45
N ASP A 29 -4.00 -2.30 2.06
CA ASP A 29 -4.98 -1.41 2.70
C ASP A 29 -6.40 -1.98 2.60
N SER A 30 -6.69 -2.59 1.47
CA SER A 30 -7.98 -3.17 1.12
C SER A 30 -8.22 -4.47 1.90
N ASP A 31 -7.18 -5.32 2.02
CA ASP A 31 -7.24 -6.50 2.91
C ASP A 31 -7.42 -6.09 4.36
N LEU A 32 -6.66 -5.07 4.81
CA LEU A 32 -6.76 -4.54 6.17
C LEU A 32 -8.18 -4.05 6.47
N ALA A 33 -8.74 -3.19 5.62
CA ALA A 33 -10.09 -2.66 5.78
C ALA A 33 -11.14 -3.77 5.80
N ARG A 34 -11.04 -4.75 4.89
CA ARG A 34 -11.94 -5.90 4.81
C ARG A 34 -11.89 -6.76 6.09
N ARG A 35 -10.71 -6.94 6.69
CA ARG A 35 -10.54 -7.71 7.94
C ARG A 35 -10.94 -6.93 9.18
N LEU A 36 -10.86 -5.60 9.16
CA LEU A 36 -11.29 -4.74 10.25
C LEU A 36 -12.81 -4.55 10.28
N TYR A 37 -13.47 -4.53 9.12
CA TYR A 37 -14.92 -4.40 8.99
C TYR A 37 -15.76 -5.30 9.93
N PRO A 38 -15.46 -6.62 10.08
CA PRO A 38 -16.21 -7.46 11.03
C PRO A 38 -15.94 -7.17 12.52
N ILE A 39 -14.88 -6.43 12.87
CA ILE A 39 -14.50 -6.12 14.26
C ILE A 39 -15.01 -4.76 14.71
N GLY A 40 -15.32 -3.86 13.77
CA GLY A 40 -15.93 -2.57 14.04
C GLY A 40 -16.00 -1.67 12.81
N ASP A 41 -16.49 -0.45 13.03
CA ASP A 41 -16.71 0.52 11.96
C ASP A 41 -15.39 0.97 11.31
N VAL A 42 -15.35 0.88 9.98
CA VAL A 42 -14.31 1.48 9.15
C VAL A 42 -14.90 2.74 8.52
N LYS A 43 -14.36 3.91 8.88
CA LYS A 43 -14.85 5.21 8.41
C LYS A 43 -13.82 5.84 7.48
N PHE A 44 -14.28 6.30 6.32
CA PHE A 44 -13.50 7.15 5.43
C PHE A 44 -13.87 8.61 5.66
N THR A 45 -12.88 9.50 5.74
CA THR A 45 -13.10 10.93 5.97
C THR A 45 -12.15 11.78 5.14
N PHE A 46 -12.68 12.89 4.60
CA PHE A 46 -11.91 13.89 3.88
C PHE A 46 -11.28 14.95 4.81
N CYS A 47 -11.59 14.91 6.12
CA CYS A 47 -11.10 15.88 7.09
C CYS A 47 -9.62 15.70 7.46
N LEU A 48 -8.99 14.61 7.05
CA LEU A 48 -7.59 14.28 7.34
C LEU A 48 -6.75 14.18 6.06
N PRO A 49 -6.58 15.27 5.29
CA PRO A 49 -5.74 15.24 4.11
C PRO A 49 -4.27 15.10 4.50
N ILE A 50 -3.51 14.34 3.71
CA ILE A 50 -2.05 14.30 3.79
C ILE A 50 -1.45 14.65 2.43
N TYR A 51 -0.38 15.45 2.45
CA TYR A 51 0.41 15.68 1.24
C TYR A 51 1.31 14.48 0.99
N ALA A 52 1.15 13.84 -0.16
CA ALA A 52 1.96 12.72 -0.60
C ALA A 52 2.72 13.06 -1.88
N SER A 53 3.92 12.50 -2.02
CA SER A 53 4.76 12.70 -3.20
C SER A 53 4.17 12.01 -4.44
N GLY A 54 3.99 12.76 -5.53
CA GLY A 54 3.51 12.25 -6.82
C GLY A 54 4.50 11.45 -7.66
N ARG A 55 5.72 11.15 -7.16
CA ARG A 55 6.80 10.49 -7.94
C ARG A 55 6.37 9.27 -8.76
N ARG A 56 5.58 8.36 -8.17
CA ARG A 56 5.12 7.14 -8.87
C ARG A 56 4.14 7.45 -10.01
N VAL A 57 3.25 8.43 -9.81
CA VAL A 57 2.33 8.90 -10.84
C VAL A 57 3.08 9.59 -11.97
N ALA A 58 4.13 10.35 -11.65
CA ALA A 58 4.98 10.99 -12.65
C ALA A 58 5.80 9.96 -13.46
N ALA A 59 6.24 8.87 -12.85
CA ALA A 59 7.04 7.83 -13.52
C ALA A 59 6.20 6.84 -14.34
N GLU A 60 5.06 6.38 -13.82
CA GLU A 60 4.23 5.35 -14.47
C GLU A 60 3.07 5.93 -15.30
N GLY A 61 2.70 7.20 -15.05
CA GLY A 61 1.53 7.84 -15.65
C GLY A 61 0.24 7.60 -14.85
N ALA A 62 -0.57 8.64 -14.71
CA ALA A 62 -1.75 8.64 -13.84
C ALA A 62 -2.80 7.56 -14.20
N LEU A 63 -3.03 7.30 -15.48
CA LEU A 63 -3.99 6.29 -15.93
C LEU A 63 -3.51 4.86 -15.61
N VAL A 64 -2.25 4.55 -15.91
CA VAL A 64 -1.66 3.22 -15.66
C VAL A 64 -1.61 2.95 -14.16
N THR A 65 -1.16 3.93 -13.37
CA THR A 65 -1.18 3.84 -11.91
C THR A 65 -2.62 3.65 -11.42
N GLY A 66 -3.57 4.48 -11.87
CA GLY A 66 -4.97 4.38 -11.47
C GLY A 66 -5.57 2.99 -11.72
N LEU A 67 -5.42 2.46 -12.94
CA LEU A 67 -5.88 1.13 -13.32
C LEU A 67 -5.22 0.04 -12.49
N ARG A 68 -3.89 0.08 -12.31
CA ARG A 68 -3.15 -0.92 -11.51
C ARG A 68 -3.65 -0.98 -10.07
N TYR A 69 -3.84 0.18 -9.43
CA TYR A 69 -4.39 0.24 -8.07
C TYR A 69 -5.85 -0.22 -8.03
N GLY A 70 -6.68 0.18 -9.00
CA GLY A 70 -8.09 -0.24 -9.07
C GLY A 70 -8.25 -1.75 -9.22
N VAL A 71 -7.48 -2.37 -10.12
CA VAL A 71 -7.52 -3.83 -10.32
C VAL A 71 -7.10 -4.56 -9.04
N ASN A 72 -6.00 -4.13 -8.39
CA ASN A 72 -5.58 -4.75 -7.13
C ASN A 72 -6.62 -4.56 -6.01
N TYR A 73 -7.28 -3.39 -5.94
CA TYR A 73 -8.35 -3.14 -4.97
C TYR A 73 -9.50 -4.13 -5.14
N PHE A 74 -10.07 -4.24 -6.34
CA PHE A 74 -11.17 -5.16 -6.62
C PHE A 74 -10.75 -6.62 -6.42
N TRP A 75 -9.58 -7.01 -6.92
CA TRP A 75 -9.08 -8.37 -6.78
C TRP A 75 -8.87 -8.75 -5.31
N THR A 76 -8.36 -7.83 -4.48
CA THR A 76 -8.19 -8.06 -3.05
C THR A 76 -9.52 -8.24 -2.32
N ILE A 77 -10.52 -7.42 -2.66
CA ILE A 77 -11.84 -7.49 -2.01
C ILE A 77 -12.56 -8.80 -2.37
N PHE A 78 -12.56 -9.18 -3.64
CA PHE A 78 -13.31 -10.36 -4.11
C PHE A 78 -12.55 -11.68 -3.93
N LEU A 79 -11.24 -11.70 -4.26
CA LEU A 79 -10.44 -12.93 -4.29
C LEU A 79 -9.51 -13.09 -3.11
N LYS A 80 -9.41 -12.08 -2.23
CA LYS A 80 -8.63 -12.11 -0.97
C LYS A 80 -7.15 -12.48 -1.19
N LYS A 81 -6.63 -12.22 -2.39
CA LYS A 81 -5.26 -12.53 -2.80
C LYS A 81 -4.65 -11.32 -3.50
N PRO A 82 -3.31 -11.17 -3.50
CA PRO A 82 -2.65 -10.14 -4.28
C PRO A 82 -2.75 -10.46 -5.78
N PHE A 83 -3.13 -9.47 -6.60
CA PHE A 83 -3.05 -9.59 -8.06
C PHE A 83 -1.62 -9.28 -8.54
N THR A 84 -1.05 -8.19 -8.06
CA THR A 84 0.32 -7.77 -8.35
C THR A 84 1.20 -8.04 -7.14
N LYS A 85 2.08 -9.03 -7.26
CA LYS A 85 3.00 -9.41 -6.17
C LYS A 85 4.25 -8.55 -6.10
N ASN A 86 4.77 -8.11 -7.24
CA ASN A 86 6.00 -7.31 -7.27
C ASN A 86 5.68 -5.84 -7.47
N TYR A 87 6.38 -4.96 -6.75
CA TYR A 87 6.37 -3.53 -7.03
C TYR A 87 7.79 -3.05 -7.35
N THR A 88 7.87 -2.02 -8.18
CA THR A 88 9.13 -1.32 -8.44
C THR A 88 9.19 -0.10 -7.53
N ASP A 89 10.28 0.01 -6.77
CA ASP A 89 10.52 1.20 -5.95
C ASP A 89 11.03 2.33 -6.84
N VAL A 90 10.21 3.38 -6.99
CA VAL A 90 10.55 4.54 -7.81
C VAL A 90 11.31 5.54 -6.94
N ARG A 91 12.63 5.40 -6.95
CA ARG A 91 13.56 6.39 -6.38
C ARG A 91 14.11 7.25 -7.52
N LEU A 92 13.93 8.58 -7.41
CA LEU A 92 14.64 9.50 -8.30
C LEU A 92 16.12 9.42 -7.94
N ALA A 93 16.92 8.76 -8.79
CA ALA A 93 18.37 8.85 -8.71
C ALA A 93 18.75 10.31 -9.00
N GLY A 94 19.05 11.10 -7.97
CA GLY A 94 19.62 12.44 -8.18
C GLY A 94 19.28 13.56 -7.19
N LEU A 95 18.49 13.35 -6.13
CA LEU A 95 18.23 14.40 -5.12
C LEU A 95 18.87 14.15 -3.75
N ASN A 96 19.90 13.29 -3.68
CA ASN A 96 20.85 13.30 -2.57
C ASN A 96 22.21 12.82 -3.09
N GLY A 97 23.18 13.73 -3.11
CA GLY A 97 24.57 13.39 -3.40
C GLY A 97 25.07 12.33 -2.43
N ARG A 98 25.37 11.15 -2.96
CA ARG A 98 26.54 10.31 -2.70
C ARG A 98 26.29 8.93 -3.29
N ASN A 99 27.16 8.57 -4.23
CA ASN A 99 27.41 7.20 -4.64
C ASN A 99 27.48 6.29 -3.41
N ARG A 100 26.50 5.41 -3.23
CA ARG A 100 26.66 4.18 -2.48
C ARG A 100 25.96 3.07 -3.25
N GLY A 101 26.76 2.26 -3.93
CA GLY A 101 26.33 0.96 -4.45
C GLY A 101 25.98 0.04 -3.28
N ILE A 102 24.73 0.10 -2.85
CA ILE A 102 24.16 -0.86 -1.92
C ILE A 102 23.26 -1.76 -2.76
N LYS A 103 23.74 -2.97 -3.02
CA LYS A 103 22.91 -4.08 -3.52
C LYS A 103 21.75 -4.23 -2.55
N GLU A 104 20.52 -4.18 -3.07
CA GLU A 104 19.32 -4.50 -2.31
C GLU A 104 19.35 -5.98 -1.92
N GLU A 105 19.83 -6.26 -0.71
CA GLU A 105 19.67 -7.56 -0.09
C GLU A 105 18.28 -7.59 0.55
N LYS A 106 17.38 -8.42 0.00
CA LYS A 106 16.03 -8.59 0.53
C LYS A 106 16.10 -9.13 1.97
N PRO A 107 15.41 -8.53 2.96
CA PRO A 107 15.36 -9.11 4.29
C PRO A 107 14.66 -10.47 4.22
N LYS A 108 15.37 -11.48 4.73
CA LYS A 108 14.89 -12.85 4.87
C LYS A 108 14.06 -12.92 6.16
N TYR A 109 12.74 -13.01 6.03
CA TYR A 109 11.85 -13.47 7.10
C TYR A 109 11.12 -14.71 6.59
#